data_AF-A0A438CM41-F1
#
_entry.id   AF-A0A438CM41-F1
#
_cell.length_a   1.000
_cell.length_b   1.000
_cell.length_c   1.000
_cell.angle_alpha   90.00
_cell.angle_beta   90.00
_cell.angle_gamma   90.00
#
_symmetry.space_group_name_H-M   'P 1'
#
loop_
_entity.id
_entity.type
_entity.pdbx_description
1 polymer ?
#
loop_
_entity_poly.entity_id
_entity_poly.type
_entity_poly.pdbx_seq_one_letter_code
_entity_poly.pdbx_strand_id
1 'polypeptide(L)' 'MVILKIIKHCKEFSPALVTGQLLGLDVGSVLEVTNCFPFPIREEDEEIEADGANYQLEMMRCLREVNVDNNTVGW' A
#
# COMPACT_ATOMS: atom_id res chain seq x y z
N MET A 1 -7.64 11.41 1.42
CA MET A 1 -7.23 10.80 2.71
C MET A 1 -5.90 10.04 2.65
N VAL A 2 -5.29 9.86 1.47
CA VAL A 2 -4.02 9.11 1.28
C VAL A 2 -2.87 9.66 2.12
N ILE A 3 -2.59 10.96 1.99
CA ILE A 3 -1.47 11.63 2.68
C ILE A 3 -1.52 11.45 4.20
N LEU A 4 -2.72 11.53 4.80
CA LEU A 4 -2.87 11.34 6.24
C LEU A 4 -2.57 9.90 6.68
N LYS A 5 -2.94 8.90 5.87
CA LYS A 5 -2.61 7.49 6.15
C LYS A 5 -1.09 7.27 6.10
N ILE A 6 -0.41 7.86 5.11
CA ILE A 6 1.05 7.81 4.97
C ILE A 6 1.73 8.45 6.20
N ILE A 7 1.35 9.70 6.53
CA ILE A 7 1.92 10.41 7.68
C ILE A 7 1.72 9.64 8.98
N LYS A 8 0.51 9.09 9.18
CA LYS A 8 0.21 8.27 10.37
C LYS A 8 1.14 7.06 10.44
N HIS A 9 1.31 6.33 9.34
CA HIS A 9 2.18 5.16 9.28
C HIS A 9 3.64 5.51 9.57
N CYS A 10 4.19 6.55 8.92
CA CYS A 10 5.56 6.99 9.20
C CYS A 10 5.77 7.40 10.67
N LYS A 11 4.77 8.06 11.27
CA LYS A 11 4.86 8.53 12.65
C LYS A 11 4.78 7.38 13.67
N GLU A 12 3.93 6.39 13.44
CA GLU A 12 3.75 5.25 14.35
C GLU A 12 4.97 4.32 14.38
N PHE A 13 5.72 4.25 13.29
CA PHE A 13 6.84 3.33 13.15
C PHE A 13 8.22 4.01 13.12
N SER A 14 8.27 5.33 13.32
CA SER A 14 9.54 6.06 13.47
C SER A 14 10.38 5.46 14.62
N PRO A 15 11.69 5.20 14.43
CA PRO A 15 12.55 5.65 13.32
C PRO A 15 12.71 4.64 12.17
N ALA A 16 11.97 3.54 12.16
CA ALA A 16 12.09 2.52 11.13
C ALA A 16 11.67 3.05 9.75
N LEU A 17 12.34 2.57 8.71
CA LEU A 17 11.90 2.78 7.34
C LEU A 17 10.63 1.96 7.10
N VAL A 18 9.62 2.59 6.53
CA VAL A 18 8.35 1.95 6.19
C VAL A 18 8.00 2.20 4.73
N THR A 19 7.30 1.23 4.16
CA THR A 19 6.87 1.23 2.75
C THR A 19 5.41 0.79 2.66
N GLY A 20 4.74 1.09 1.55
CA GLY A 20 3.38 0.67 1.33
C GLY A 20 2.97 0.71 -0.14
N GLN A 21 1.75 0.31 -0.42
CA GLN A 21 1.19 0.28 -1.77
C GLN A 21 0.36 1.54 -2.03
N LEU A 22 0.56 2.19 -3.18
CA LEU A 22 -0.31 3.25 -3.69
C LEU A 22 -1.28 2.70 -4.73
N LEU A 23 -2.53 3.17 -4.63
CA LEU A 23 -3.63 2.81 -5.50
C LEU A 23 -4.23 4.05 -6.13
N GLY A 24 -4.66 3.93 -7.38
CA GLY A 24 -5.11 5.08 -8.14
C GLY A 24 -5.42 4.78 -9.60
N LEU A 25 -5.68 5.83 -10.35
CA LEU A 25 -6.00 5.74 -11.77
C LEU A 25 -5.12 6.71 -12.55
N ASP A 26 -4.67 6.27 -13.72
CA ASP A 26 -4.05 7.16 -14.70
C ASP A 26 -5.15 7.74 -15.60
N VAL A 27 -5.35 9.05 -15.52
CA VAL A 27 -6.36 9.78 -16.29
C VAL A 27 -5.63 10.74 -17.22
N GLY A 28 -5.26 10.22 -18.40
CA GLY A 28 -4.60 10.99 -19.45
C GLY A 28 -3.12 11.28 -19.13
N SER A 29 -2.86 12.45 -18.54
CA SER A 29 -1.52 12.87 -18.11
C SER A 29 -1.44 13.14 -16.60
N VAL A 30 -2.47 12.75 -15.86
CA VAL A 30 -2.60 12.99 -14.42
C VAL A 30 -2.78 11.64 -13.73
N LEU A 31 -1.88 11.34 -12.81
CA LEU A 31 -1.99 10.18 -11.93
C LEU A 31 -2.78 10.56 -10.68
N GLU A 32 -3.99 10.02 -10.55
CA GLU A 32 -4.85 10.23 -9.41
C GLU A 32 -4.62 9.16 -8.36
N VAL A 33 -4.07 9.53 -7.19
CA VAL A 33 -3.88 8.59 -6.08
C VAL A 33 -5.10 8.65 -5.16
N THR A 34 -5.90 7.59 -5.19
CA THR A 34 -7.20 7.46 -4.50
C THR A 34 -7.06 6.81 -3.14
N ASN A 35 -6.16 5.82 -3.00
CA ASN A 35 -5.97 5.06 -1.78
C ASN A 35 -4.52 4.58 -1.58
N CYS A 36 -4.23 4.05 -0.40
CA CYS A 36 -2.96 3.40 -0.09
C CYS A 36 -3.13 2.44 1.09
N PHE A 37 -2.23 1.47 1.23
CA PHE A 37 -2.14 0.63 2.42
C PHE A 37 -0.66 0.34 2.77
N PRO A 38 -0.32 0.27 4.06
CA PRO A 38 1.06 0.01 4.49
C PRO A 38 1.46 -1.45 4.24
N PHE A 39 2.74 -1.70 4.06
CA PHE A 39 3.28 -3.05 4.22
C PHE A 39 3.60 -3.32 5.69
N PRO A 40 3.41 -4.56 6.17
CA PRO A 40 3.86 -4.94 7.50
C PRO A 40 5.39 -4.80 7.59
N ILE A 41 5.87 -4.31 8.73
CA ILE A 41 7.31 -4.29 9.02
C ILE A 41 7.75 -5.74 9.23
N ARG A 42 8.66 -6.22 8.39
CA ARG A 42 9.20 -7.58 8.49
C ARG A 42 10.59 -7.51 9.12
N GLU A 43 10.84 -8.36 10.11
CA GLU A 43 12.20 -8.60 10.60
C GLU A 43 12.97 -9.35 9.50
N GLU A 44 14.28 -9.08 9.35
CA GLU A 44 15.09 -9.36 8.14
C GLU A 44 15.22 -10.85 7.69
N ASP A 45 14.54 -11.80 8.36
CA ASP A 45 14.86 -13.23 8.26
C ASP A 45 13.81 -14.14 7.57
N GLU A 46 12.66 -13.64 7.09
CA GLU A 46 11.62 -14.50 6.49
C GLU A 46 11.37 -14.27 4.99
N GLU A 47 11.30 -15.39 4.23
CA GLU A 47 11.10 -15.55 2.78
C GLU A 47 10.50 -14.32 2.05
N ILE A 48 11.41 -13.50 1.51
CA ILE A 48 11.24 -12.04 1.36
C ILE A 48 10.24 -11.61 0.27
N GLU A 49 10.01 -12.42 -0.77
CA GLU A 49 9.23 -11.99 -1.94
C GLU A 49 7.84 -12.63 -2.04
N ALA A 50 7.70 -13.91 -1.68
CA ALA A 50 6.44 -14.64 -1.83
C ALA A 50 5.35 -14.10 -0.89
N ASP A 51 5.73 -13.72 0.33
CA ASP A 51 4.80 -13.24 1.35
C ASP A 51 4.32 -11.81 1.06
N GLY A 52 5.19 -10.94 0.55
CA GLY A 52 4.82 -9.59 0.11
C GLY A 52 3.79 -9.61 -1.02
N ALA A 53 3.99 -10.46 -2.03
CA ALA A 53 3.05 -10.62 -3.14
C ALA A 53 1.70 -11.19 -2.69
N ASN A 54 1.72 -12.16 -1.77
CA ASN A 54 0.49 -12.74 -1.22
C ASN A 54 -0.30 -11.71 -0.39
N TYR A 55 0.40 -10.93 0.44
CA TYR A 55 -0.23 -9.84 1.20
C TYR A 55 -0.88 -8.80 0.28
N GLN A 56 -0.18 -8.38 -0.78
CA GLN A 56 -0.74 -7.49 -1.79
C GLN A 56 -2.02 -8.07 -2.41
N LEU A 57 -2.00 -9.34 -2.85
CA LEU A 57 -3.16 -9.99 -3.46
C LEU A 57 -4.37 -10.03 -2.52
N GLU A 58 -4.16 -10.38 -1.25
CA GLU A 58 -5.23 -10.41 -0.25
C GLU A 58 -5.80 -9.01 0.02
N MET A 59 -4.94 -8.00 0.17
CA MET A 59 -5.38 -6.62 0.34
C MET A 59 -6.20 -6.12 -0.85
N MET A 60 -5.80 -6.49 -2.07
CA MET A 60 -6.52 -6.13 -3.29
C MET A 60 -7.89 -6.80 -3.35
N ARG A 61 -8.03 -8.04 -2.86
CA ARG A 61 -9.32 -8.73 -2.72
C ARG A 61 -10.21 -7.99 -1.72
N CYS A 62 -9.71 -7.68 -0.52
CA CYS A 62 -10.47 -6.96 0.50
C CYS A 62 -10.98 -5.60 0.00
N LEU A 63 -10.14 -4.84 -0.72
CA LEU A 63 -10.55 -3.54 -1.27
C LEU A 63 -11.63 -3.67 -2.35
N ARG A 64 -11.54 -4.70 -3.18
CA ARG A 64 -12.56 -4.99 -4.20
C ARG A 64 -13.91 -5.33 -3.55
N GLU A 65 -13.92 -6.10 -2.46
CA GLU A 65 -15.14 -6.47 -1.73
C GLU A 65 -15.91 -5.27 -1.17
N VAL A 66 -15.20 -4.17 -0.89
CA VAL A 66 -15.79 -2.91 -0.41
C VAL A 66 -15.89 -1.82 -1.48
N ASN A 67 -15.82 -2.20 -2.76
CA ASN A 67 -15.95 -1.30 -3.91
C ASN A 67 -14.91 -0.16 -3.95
N VAL A 68 -13.73 -0.38 -3.38
CA VAL A 68 -12.59 0.53 -3.50
C VAL A 68 -11.78 0.13 -4.73
N ASP A 69 -11.36 1.13 -5.52
CA ASP A 69 -10.46 0.90 -6.63
C ASP A 69 -9.12 0.36 -6.12
N ASN A 70 -8.62 -0.67 -6.80
CA ASN A 70 -7.43 -1.39 -6.39
C ASN A 70 -6.38 -1.39 -7.49
N ASN A 71 -6.35 -0.36 -8.33
CA ASN A 71 -5.38 -0.26 -9.40
C ASN A 71 -4.04 0.22 -8.83
N THR A 72 -3.01 -0.63 -8.88
CA THR A 72 -1.66 -0.30 -8.43
C THR A 72 -1.05 0.79 -9.31
N VAL A 73 -0.61 1.89 -8.68
CA VAL A 73 0.02 3.03 -9.37
C VAL A 73 1.43 3.36 -8.88
N GLY A 74 1.88 2.76 -7.78
CA GLY A 74 3.22 2.98 -7.22
C GLY A 74 3.36 2.46 -5.79
N TRP A 75 4.50 2.73 -5.17
CA TRP A 75 4.81 2.39 -3.78
C TRP A 75 5.72 3.46 -3.17
#